data_AF-A0A7J7ZQ44-F1
#
_entry.id   AF-A0A7J7ZQ44-F1
#
_cell.length_a   1.000
_cell.length_b   1.000
_cell.length_c   1.000
_cell.angle_alpha   90.00
_cell.angle_beta   90.00
_cell.angle_gamma   90.00
#
_symmetry.space_group_name_H-M   'P 1'
#
loop_
_entity.id
_entity.type
_entity.pdbx_description
1 polymer ?
#
loop_
_entity_poly.entity_id
_entity_poly.type
_entity_poly.pdbx_seq_one_letter_code
_entity_poly.pdbx_strand_id
1 'polypeptide(L)'
;MRSLVWALAAGVLLALALAPGRAGAPRTSRRPARPRGCADRPEELLEQLYGRLAAGVLGAFQHTLQPGPREQARNASCPGGRPDRRFRPPTPLRSVSPWAYRVSYDPARFPRLLPEAYCLCRGCLTGPRGEEDLRLRSAPVLLPTVVLRRTPGCAGGRAVYAEEYVAVPVGCTCVPAPGSDDPDVKERPRDPQRDPARAPGSS
;
A
#
# COMPACT_ATOMS: atom_id res chain seq x y z
N MET A 1 -2.22 73.60 -62.22
CA MET A 1 -2.89 72.83 -61.14
C MET A 1 -2.20 71.49 -60.86
N ARG A 2 -0.89 71.45 -60.63
CA ARG A 2 -0.15 70.20 -60.33
C ARG A 2 0.80 70.31 -59.12
N SER A 3 0.93 71.50 -58.53
CA SER A 3 1.94 71.78 -57.49
C SER A 3 1.37 71.98 -56.08
N LEU A 4 0.04 71.95 -55.90
CA LEU A 4 -0.61 72.16 -54.60
C LEU A 4 -1.03 70.87 -53.87
N VAL A 5 -1.00 69.71 -54.54
CA VAL A 5 -1.46 68.43 -53.95
C VAL A 5 -0.39 67.78 -53.08
N TRP A 6 0.90 68.05 -53.34
CA TRP A 6 2.00 67.41 -52.61
C TRP A 6 2.32 68.04 -51.25
N ALA A 7 1.88 69.27 -50.99
CA ALA A 7 2.18 69.96 -49.72
C ALA A 7 1.33 69.45 -48.53
N LEU A 8 0.15 68.88 -48.78
CA LEU A 8 -0.73 68.38 -47.71
C LEU A 8 -0.44 66.93 -47.32
N ALA A 9 0.16 66.13 -48.21
CA ALA A 9 0.50 64.73 -47.91
C ALA A 9 1.71 64.59 -46.97
N ALA A 10 2.65 65.55 -46.99
CA ALA A 10 3.83 65.52 -46.12
C ALA A 10 3.54 65.98 -44.68
N GLY A 11 2.51 66.79 -44.46
CA GLY A 11 2.17 67.32 -43.13
C GLY A 11 1.49 66.31 -42.20
N VAL A 12 0.74 65.34 -42.75
CA VAL A 12 -0.01 64.36 -41.96
C VAL A 12 0.89 63.19 -41.51
N LEU A 13 1.94 62.87 -42.27
CA LEU A 13 2.88 61.80 -41.91
C LEU A 13 3.86 62.19 -40.80
N LEU A 14 4.09 63.49 -40.55
CA LEU A 14 4.99 63.94 -39.49
C LEU A 14 4.32 64.08 -38.11
N ALA A 15 2.98 64.05 -38.04
CA ALA A 15 2.24 64.19 -36.77
C ALA A 15 2.03 62.84 -36.02
N LEU A 16 2.25 61.70 -36.67
CA LEU A 16 2.11 60.37 -36.04
C LEU A 16 3.40 59.87 -35.35
N ALA A 17 4.52 60.59 -35.48
CA ALA A 17 5.82 60.16 -34.95
C ALA A 17 6.11 60.57 -33.50
N LEU A 18 5.19 61.29 -32.82
CA LEU A 18 5.43 61.84 -31.48
C LEU A 18 4.48 61.33 -30.38
N ALA A 19 3.80 60.20 -30.59
CA ALA A 19 3.11 59.53 -29.50
C ALA A 19 4.09 58.64 -28.71
N PRO A 20 4.39 58.92 -27.43
CA PRO A 20 5.16 58.00 -26.61
C PRO A 20 4.25 56.84 -26.22
N GLY A 21 4.32 55.76 -27.01
CA GLY A 21 3.69 54.50 -26.69
C GLY A 21 4.27 53.95 -25.39
N ARG A 22 3.52 54.06 -24.28
CA ARG A 22 3.77 53.28 -23.07
C ARG A 22 3.37 51.82 -23.32
N ALA A 23 4.22 51.09 -24.03
CA ALA A 23 4.19 49.64 -24.03
C ALA A 23 4.76 49.15 -22.69
N GLY A 24 3.93 49.17 -21.66
CA GLY A 24 4.18 48.37 -20.46
C GLY A 24 4.11 46.90 -20.86
N ALA A 25 5.25 46.29 -21.15
CA ALA A 25 5.33 44.86 -21.32
C ALA A 25 4.78 44.20 -20.03
N PRO A 26 3.76 43.34 -20.09
CA PRO A 26 3.40 42.56 -18.93
C PRO A 26 4.60 41.70 -18.62
N ARG A 27 5.28 42.00 -17.49
CA ARG A 27 6.21 41.07 -16.87
C ARG A 27 5.39 39.84 -16.54
N THR A 28 5.38 38.88 -17.46
CA THR A 28 4.99 37.52 -17.10
C THR A 28 5.99 37.12 -16.03
N SER A 29 5.54 37.18 -14.78
CA SER A 29 6.21 36.51 -13.68
C SER A 29 6.22 35.04 -14.07
N ARG A 30 7.28 34.62 -14.78
CA ARG A 30 7.63 33.22 -14.89
C ARG A 30 7.97 32.80 -13.48
N ARG A 31 6.93 32.38 -12.74
CA ARG A 31 7.11 31.53 -11.57
C ARG A 31 8.12 30.46 -12.00
N PRO A 32 9.23 30.26 -11.28
CA PRO A 32 10.16 29.19 -11.61
C PRO A 32 9.32 27.93 -11.72
N ALA A 33 9.30 27.32 -12.91
CA ALA A 33 8.60 26.08 -13.12
C ALA A 33 9.17 25.12 -12.09
N ARG A 34 8.34 24.67 -11.14
CA ARG A 34 8.70 23.58 -10.23
C ARG A 34 9.36 22.50 -11.10
N PRO A 35 10.51 21.92 -10.68
CA PRO A 35 11.11 20.84 -11.43
C PRO A 35 10.01 19.82 -11.68
N ARG A 36 9.63 19.65 -12.95
CA ARG A 36 8.58 18.72 -13.32
C ARG A 36 9.12 17.36 -12.95
N GLY A 37 8.53 16.74 -11.93
CA GLY A 37 8.83 15.37 -11.57
C GLY A 37 8.69 14.48 -12.81
N CYS A 38 9.52 13.44 -12.88
CA CYS A 38 9.52 12.58 -14.05
C CYS A 38 8.19 11.85 -14.18
N ALA A 39 7.64 11.87 -15.38
CA ALA A 39 6.36 11.24 -15.67
C ALA A 39 6.51 9.72 -15.52
N ASP A 40 5.47 9.06 -15.02
CA ASP A 40 5.48 7.60 -14.96
C ASP A 40 5.54 7.00 -16.36
N ARG A 41 6.06 5.77 -16.43
CA ARG A 41 5.99 4.94 -17.64
C ARG A 41 4.54 4.52 -17.87
N PRO A 42 4.12 4.28 -19.14
CA PRO A 42 2.83 3.66 -19.42
C PRO A 42 2.68 2.35 -18.65
N GLU A 43 1.47 2.08 -18.16
CA GLU A 43 1.20 0.93 -17.29
C GLU A 43 1.38 -0.39 -18.03
N GLU A 44 1.07 -0.43 -19.32
CA GLU A 44 1.22 -1.60 -20.19
C GLU A 44 2.68 -2.04 -20.31
N LEU A 45 3.61 -1.07 -20.29
CA LEU A 45 5.04 -1.36 -20.31
C LEU A 45 5.52 -1.91 -18.97
N LEU A 46 4.98 -1.39 -17.86
CA LEU A 46 5.28 -1.91 -16.52
C LEU A 46 4.72 -3.32 -16.34
N GLU A 47 3.52 -3.59 -16.83
CA GLU A 47 2.91 -4.92 -16.89
C GLU A 47 3.77 -5.90 -17.68
N GLN A 48 4.29 -5.49 -18.85
CA GLN A 48 5.16 -6.32 -19.65
C GLN A 48 6.50 -6.63 -18.96
N LEU A 49 7.12 -5.64 -18.31
CA LEU A 49 8.34 -5.83 -17.53
C LEU A 49 8.10 -6.75 -16.34
N TYR A 50 7.02 -6.49 -15.61
CA TYR A 50 6.61 -7.27 -14.45
C TYR A 50 6.27 -8.71 -14.84
N GLY A 51 5.52 -8.93 -15.90
CA GLY A 51 5.13 -10.27 -16.37
C GLY A 51 6.32 -11.15 -16.77
N ARG A 52 7.43 -10.54 -17.21
CA ARG A 52 8.69 -11.28 -17.45
C ARG A 52 9.38 -11.72 -16.16
N LEU A 53 9.32 -10.88 -15.12
CA LEU A 53 9.95 -11.16 -13.82
C LEU A 53 9.09 -12.09 -12.94
N ALA A 54 7.79 -11.89 -12.94
CA ALA A 54 6.81 -12.65 -12.16
C ALA A 54 6.36 -13.95 -12.86
N ALA A 55 6.98 -14.32 -14.00
CA ALA A 55 6.64 -15.51 -14.76
C ALA A 55 6.84 -16.78 -13.91
N GLY A 56 5.74 -17.50 -13.66
CA GLY A 56 5.71 -18.72 -12.84
C GLY A 56 4.43 -18.84 -12.01
N VAL A 57 4.41 -19.79 -11.07
CA VAL A 57 3.26 -20.08 -10.18
C VAL A 57 2.79 -18.85 -9.40
N LEU A 58 3.66 -17.83 -9.22
CA LEU A 58 3.40 -16.58 -8.48
C LEU A 58 2.48 -15.59 -9.22
N GLY A 59 2.58 -15.48 -10.55
CA GLY A 59 1.71 -14.58 -11.33
C GLY A 59 0.24 -14.97 -11.23
N ALA A 60 -0.06 -16.27 -11.13
CA ALA A 60 -1.44 -16.77 -10.99
C ALA A 60 -2.10 -16.34 -9.67
N PHE A 61 -1.34 -16.32 -8.56
CA PHE A 61 -1.87 -15.95 -7.25
C PHE A 61 -2.46 -14.53 -7.23
N GLN A 62 -1.83 -13.60 -7.95
CA GLN A 62 -2.25 -12.19 -7.98
C GLN A 62 -3.56 -11.97 -8.75
N HIS A 63 -3.85 -12.82 -9.74
CA HIS A 63 -5.11 -12.75 -10.50
C HIS A 63 -6.26 -13.52 -9.84
N THR A 64 -5.96 -14.52 -9.01
CA THR A 64 -6.99 -15.32 -8.32
C THR A 64 -7.44 -14.75 -6.98
N LEU A 65 -6.62 -13.90 -6.35
CA LEU A 65 -7.01 -13.20 -5.15
C LEU A 65 -7.88 -11.99 -5.55
N GLN A 66 -9.17 -12.22 -5.72
CA GLN A 66 -10.15 -11.14 -5.61
C GLN A 66 -10.43 -10.99 -4.10
N PRO A 67 -9.83 -10.00 -3.41
CA PRO A 67 -10.22 -9.74 -2.04
C PRO A 67 -11.71 -9.42 -2.08
N GLY A 68 -12.51 -10.11 -1.27
CA GLY A 68 -13.91 -9.76 -1.08
C GLY A 68 -14.08 -8.29 -0.68
N PRO A 69 -15.31 -7.77 -0.64
CA PRO A 69 -15.58 -6.35 -0.40
C PRO A 69 -14.65 -5.76 0.68
N ARG A 70 -13.92 -4.68 0.34
CA ARG A 70 -12.85 -4.07 1.16
C ARG A 70 -13.24 -3.85 2.63
N GLU A 71 -14.52 -3.65 2.90
CA GLU A 71 -15.08 -3.44 4.24
C GLU A 71 -15.22 -4.75 5.04
N GLN A 72 -15.57 -5.86 4.38
CA GLN A 72 -15.72 -7.17 5.02
C GLN A 72 -14.39 -7.70 5.54
N ALA A 73 -13.30 -7.44 4.79
CA ALA A 73 -11.97 -7.79 5.23
C ALA A 73 -11.57 -6.98 6.46
N ARG A 74 -11.74 -5.66 6.48
CA ARG A 74 -11.30 -4.81 7.61
C ARG A 74 -11.98 -5.12 8.95
N ASN A 75 -13.15 -5.76 8.91
CA ASN A 75 -13.95 -6.10 10.09
C ASN A 75 -13.94 -7.60 10.43
N ALA A 76 -13.08 -8.40 9.79
CA ALA A 76 -12.97 -9.82 10.11
C ALA A 76 -12.28 -10.00 11.47
N SER A 77 -12.99 -10.61 12.42
CA SER A 77 -12.44 -11.01 13.72
C SER A 77 -12.06 -12.50 13.72
N CYS A 78 -11.31 -12.94 14.74
CA CYS A 78 -11.05 -14.36 14.95
C CYS A 78 -12.38 -15.12 15.06
N PRO A 79 -12.66 -16.09 14.16
CA PRO A 79 -13.89 -16.87 14.21
C PRO A 79 -13.79 -17.89 15.35
N GLY A 80 -14.07 -17.45 16.57
CA GLY A 80 -14.17 -18.32 17.73
C GLY A 80 -15.56 -18.94 17.83
N GLY A 81 -15.64 -20.27 17.86
CA GLY A 81 -16.87 -20.99 18.15
C GLY A 81 -17.40 -21.87 17.02
N ARG A 82 -18.58 -22.45 17.25
CA ARG A 82 -19.15 -23.49 16.38
C ARG A 82 -19.38 -22.93 14.97
N PRO A 83 -18.85 -23.58 13.92
CA PRO A 83 -19.14 -23.18 12.55
C PRO A 83 -20.64 -23.34 12.30
N ASP A 84 -21.28 -22.28 11.80
CA ASP A 84 -22.65 -22.39 11.31
C ASP A 84 -22.67 -23.37 10.13
N ARG A 85 -23.41 -24.48 10.28
CA ARG A 85 -23.45 -25.58 9.30
C ARG A 85 -24.13 -25.18 8.00
N ARG A 86 -24.80 -24.02 7.94
CA ARG A 86 -25.52 -23.54 6.75
C ARG A 86 -24.64 -22.79 5.75
N PHE A 87 -23.45 -22.35 6.16
CA PHE A 87 -22.51 -21.64 5.29
C PHE A 87 -21.18 -22.40 5.25
N ARG A 88 -20.66 -22.65 4.04
CA ARG A 88 -19.31 -23.22 3.87
C ARG A 88 -18.35 -22.07 3.59
N PRO A 89 -17.64 -21.54 4.59
CA PRO A 89 -16.74 -20.43 4.37
C PRO A 89 -15.59 -20.81 3.42
N PRO A 90 -14.98 -19.83 2.74
CA PRO A 90 -13.80 -20.05 1.90
C PRO A 90 -12.62 -20.56 2.74
N THR A 91 -11.63 -21.19 2.09
CA THR A 91 -10.46 -21.80 2.73
C THR A 91 -9.75 -20.92 3.77
N PRO A 92 -9.51 -19.60 3.54
CA PRO A 92 -8.86 -18.74 4.53
C PRO A 92 -9.58 -18.67 5.88
N LEU A 93 -10.92 -18.79 5.89
CA LEU A 93 -11.74 -18.76 7.11
C LEU A 93 -11.97 -20.15 7.72
N ARG A 94 -11.64 -21.24 7.00
CA ARG A 94 -11.73 -22.62 7.47
C ARG A 94 -10.41 -23.18 8.02
N SER A 95 -9.32 -22.43 7.86
CA SER A 95 -8.01 -22.79 8.39
C SER A 95 -8.00 -22.79 9.93
N VAL A 96 -7.16 -23.64 10.52
CA VAL A 96 -6.85 -23.60 11.97
C VAL A 96 -6.17 -22.29 12.38
N SER A 97 -5.51 -21.62 11.44
CA SER A 97 -4.93 -20.29 11.59
C SER A 97 -5.57 -19.37 10.55
N PRO A 98 -6.81 -18.89 10.79
CA PRO A 98 -7.57 -18.19 9.77
C PRO A 98 -6.97 -16.82 9.43
N TRP A 99 -7.14 -16.39 8.18
CA TRP A 99 -6.63 -15.11 7.70
C TRP A 99 -7.62 -14.40 6.78
N ALA A 100 -7.44 -13.08 6.70
CA ALA A 100 -8.08 -12.24 5.68
C ALA A 100 -7.01 -11.47 4.91
N TYR A 101 -7.41 -10.80 3.83
CA TYR A 101 -6.51 -9.99 3.02
C TYR A 101 -6.82 -8.51 3.18
N ARG A 102 -5.77 -7.70 3.29
CA ARG A 102 -5.84 -6.25 3.11
C ARG A 102 -5.09 -5.89 1.83
N VAL A 103 -5.46 -4.78 1.20
CA VAL A 103 -4.75 -4.30 0.00
C VAL A 103 -3.84 -3.15 0.39
N SER A 104 -2.54 -3.36 0.24
CA SER A 104 -1.49 -2.36 0.40
C SER A 104 -1.37 -1.54 -0.89
N TYR A 105 -1.44 -0.21 -0.78
CA TYR A 105 -1.27 0.70 -1.90
C TYR A 105 0.06 1.45 -1.78
N ASP A 106 0.88 1.41 -2.83
CA ASP A 106 2.12 2.16 -2.92
C ASP A 106 2.25 2.79 -4.31
N PRO A 107 2.20 4.14 -4.43
CA PRO A 107 2.32 4.83 -5.72
C PRO A 107 3.73 4.78 -6.32
N ALA A 108 4.74 4.36 -5.57
CA ALA A 108 6.12 4.21 -6.04
C ALA A 108 6.44 2.77 -6.46
N ARG A 109 5.45 1.88 -6.55
CA ARG A 109 5.63 0.46 -6.84
C ARG A 109 4.69 -0.01 -7.94
N PHE A 110 5.11 -0.99 -8.73
CA PHE A 110 4.26 -1.74 -9.63
C PHE A 110 4.34 -3.26 -9.30
N PRO A 111 3.20 -3.97 -9.10
CA PRO A 111 1.84 -3.43 -9.06
C PRO A 111 1.62 -2.49 -7.87
N ARG A 112 0.80 -1.45 -8.08
CA ARG A 112 0.51 -0.42 -7.06
C ARG A 112 -0.30 -0.98 -5.92
N LEU A 113 -1.18 -1.93 -6.22
CA LEU A 113 -2.04 -2.62 -5.26
C LEU A 113 -1.46 -4.02 -5.02
N LEU A 114 -1.17 -4.35 -3.76
CA LEU A 114 -0.62 -5.64 -3.36
C LEU A 114 -1.48 -6.26 -2.25
N PRO A 115 -2.07 -7.45 -2.46
CA PRO A 115 -2.83 -8.14 -1.41
C PRO A 115 -1.89 -8.75 -0.37
N GLU A 116 -2.10 -8.41 0.89
CA GLU A 116 -1.35 -8.91 2.04
C GLU A 116 -2.29 -9.67 2.98
N ALA A 117 -1.98 -10.93 3.25
CA ALA A 117 -2.68 -11.71 4.27
C ALA A 117 -2.33 -11.20 5.68
N TYR A 118 -3.29 -11.29 6.59
CA TYR A 118 -3.07 -11.09 8.01
C TYR A 118 -3.93 -12.05 8.83
N CYS A 119 -3.36 -12.55 9.92
CA CYS A 119 -4.02 -13.56 10.74
C CYS A 119 -5.14 -12.93 11.56
N LEU A 120 -6.28 -13.61 11.63
CA LEU A 120 -7.44 -13.15 12.38
C LEU A 120 -7.32 -13.48 13.88
N CYS A 121 -6.65 -14.59 14.19
CA CYS A 121 -6.44 -15.08 15.55
C CYS A 121 -4.99 -14.87 16.00
N ARG A 122 -4.74 -14.87 17.31
CA ARG A 122 -3.40 -14.83 17.90
C ARG A 122 -2.82 -16.23 18.04
N GLY A 123 -3.62 -17.15 18.58
CA GLY A 123 -3.37 -18.59 18.67
C GLY A 123 -3.94 -19.34 17.46
N CYS A 124 -4.22 -20.62 17.63
CA CYS A 124 -4.79 -21.48 16.58
C CYS A 124 -6.09 -22.14 17.03
N LEU A 125 -7.04 -22.32 16.12
CA LEU A 125 -8.33 -22.96 16.35
C LEU A 125 -8.19 -24.48 16.31
N THR A 126 -7.62 -25.06 17.36
CA THR A 126 -7.40 -26.51 17.50
C THR A 126 -8.35 -27.19 18.48
N GLY A 127 -9.15 -26.40 19.23
CA GLY A 127 -10.13 -26.94 20.15
C GLY A 127 -11.23 -27.74 19.45
N PRO A 128 -11.88 -28.69 20.14
CA PRO A 128 -12.89 -29.59 19.57
C PRO A 128 -14.12 -28.87 19.01
N ARG A 129 -14.36 -27.60 19.36
CA ARG A 129 -15.45 -26.76 18.84
C ARG A 129 -14.91 -25.50 18.16
N GLY A 130 -13.61 -25.48 17.80
CA GLY A 130 -12.94 -24.30 17.22
C GLY A 130 -12.53 -23.28 18.27
N GLU A 131 -12.21 -23.71 19.49
CA GLU A 131 -11.60 -22.86 20.51
C GLU A 131 -10.15 -22.53 20.15
N GLU A 132 -9.73 -21.31 20.45
CA GLU A 132 -8.37 -20.82 20.22
C GLU A 132 -7.41 -21.33 21.32
N ASP A 133 -6.36 -22.05 20.92
CA ASP A 133 -5.25 -22.46 21.78
C ASP A 133 -4.10 -21.46 21.67
N LEU A 134 -3.80 -20.79 22.79
CA LEU A 134 -2.75 -19.78 22.91
C LEU A 134 -1.35 -20.36 23.17
N ARG A 135 -1.23 -21.69 23.35
CA ARG A 135 0.08 -22.38 23.35
C ARG A 135 0.67 -22.48 21.95
N LEU A 136 -0.18 -22.28 20.95
CA LEU A 136 0.17 -22.14 19.55
C LEU A 136 0.03 -20.67 19.15
N ARG A 137 0.57 -20.33 17.99
CA ARG A 137 0.50 -18.99 17.40
C ARG A 137 0.14 -19.09 15.93
N SER A 138 -0.81 -18.26 15.51
CA SER A 138 -1.02 -17.97 14.09
C SER A 138 0.10 -17.07 13.59
N ALA A 139 0.89 -17.56 12.64
CA ALA A 139 2.02 -16.84 12.04
C ALA A 139 1.81 -16.65 10.53
N PRO A 140 2.14 -15.48 9.96
CA PRO A 140 2.03 -15.26 8.52
C PRO A 140 3.06 -16.10 7.77
N VAL A 141 2.63 -16.70 6.65
CA VAL A 141 3.51 -17.36 5.68
C VAL A 141 3.97 -16.33 4.67
N LEU A 142 5.28 -16.07 4.62
CA LEU A 142 5.89 -15.05 3.77
C LEU A 142 6.36 -15.66 2.45
N LEU A 143 6.05 -14.98 1.35
CA LEU A 143 6.49 -15.34 0.01
C LEU A 143 7.32 -14.21 -0.60
N PRO A 144 8.57 -14.49 -1.04
CA PRO A 144 9.36 -13.52 -1.79
C PRO A 144 8.63 -13.17 -3.10
N THR A 145 8.25 -11.91 -3.24
CA THR A 145 7.49 -11.41 -4.40
C THR A 145 8.28 -10.29 -5.05
N VAL A 146 8.52 -10.42 -6.36
CA VAL A 146 9.15 -9.37 -7.15
C VAL A 146 8.18 -8.20 -7.32
N VAL A 147 8.70 -6.97 -7.28
CA VAL A 147 7.97 -5.74 -7.59
C VAL A 147 8.89 -4.79 -8.35
N LEU A 148 8.32 -3.87 -9.12
CA LEU A 148 9.08 -2.80 -9.77
C LEU A 148 8.98 -1.53 -8.94
N ARG A 149 10.11 -1.06 -8.40
CA ARG A 149 10.21 0.15 -7.56
C ARG A 149 10.64 1.34 -8.39
N ARG A 150 9.90 2.45 -8.28
CA ARG A 150 10.26 3.74 -8.88
C ARG A 150 11.51 4.29 -8.22
N THR A 151 12.56 4.47 -9.01
CA THR A 151 13.83 5.09 -8.59
C THR A 151 13.72 6.62 -8.61
N PRO A 152 14.64 7.34 -7.95
CA PRO A 152 14.73 8.80 -8.11
C PRO A 152 15.26 9.22 -9.49
N GLY A 153 15.80 8.29 -10.28
CA GLY A 153 16.39 8.54 -11.58
C GLY A 153 15.36 8.70 -12.71
N CYS A 154 15.77 9.40 -13.76
CA CYS A 154 14.94 9.67 -14.93
C CYS A 154 15.70 9.43 -16.23
N ALA A 155 15.04 8.76 -17.16
CA ALA A 155 15.57 8.51 -18.49
C ALA A 155 14.55 9.00 -19.53
N GLY A 156 14.94 9.96 -20.37
CA GLY A 156 14.06 10.54 -21.39
C GLY A 156 12.80 11.20 -20.80
N GLY A 157 12.91 11.84 -19.62
CA GLY A 157 11.77 12.46 -18.93
C GLY A 157 10.80 11.49 -18.26
N ARG A 158 11.08 10.18 -18.32
CA ARG A 158 10.28 9.13 -17.66
C ARG A 158 10.98 8.59 -16.43
N ALA A 159 10.19 8.24 -15.42
CA ALA A 159 10.69 7.56 -14.24
C ALA A 159 11.33 6.21 -14.62
N VAL A 160 12.43 5.89 -13.95
CA VAL A 160 13.12 4.60 -14.08
C VAL A 160 12.66 3.68 -12.96
N TYR A 161 12.41 2.42 -13.27
CA TYR A 161 11.97 1.40 -12.33
C TYR A 161 13.06 0.33 -12.20
N ALA A 162 13.27 -0.14 -10.97
CA ALA A 162 14.20 -1.21 -10.64
C ALA A 162 13.45 -2.38 -10.03
N GLU A 163 13.97 -3.59 -10.20
CA GLU A 163 13.47 -4.78 -9.53
C GLU A 163 13.78 -4.75 -8.04
N GLU A 164 12.80 -5.10 -7.22
CA GLU A 164 12.93 -5.26 -5.78
C GLU A 164 12.17 -6.52 -5.33
N TYR A 165 12.71 -7.29 -4.39
CA TYR A 165 12.03 -8.43 -3.78
C TYR A 165 11.50 -8.04 -2.41
N VAL A 166 10.19 -8.19 -2.22
CA VAL A 166 9.52 -7.89 -0.95
C VAL A 166 8.88 -9.16 -0.38
N ALA A 167 8.90 -9.31 0.94
CA ALA A 167 8.26 -10.42 1.63
C ALA A 167 6.76 -10.14 1.79
N VAL A 168 5.92 -10.87 1.06
CA VAL A 168 4.46 -10.69 1.10
C VAL A 168 3.81 -11.82 1.89
N PRO A 169 2.99 -11.52 2.92
CA PRO A 169 2.23 -12.55 3.59
C PRO A 169 1.13 -13.07 2.66
N VAL A 170 1.13 -14.37 2.34
CA VAL A 170 0.15 -15.01 1.44
C VAL A 170 -0.91 -15.84 2.17
N GLY A 171 -0.69 -16.09 3.46
CA GLY A 171 -1.63 -16.78 4.33
C GLY A 171 -1.11 -16.83 5.76
N CYS A 172 -1.79 -17.60 6.61
CA CYS A 172 -1.34 -17.88 7.96
C CYS A 172 -1.23 -19.38 8.21
N THR A 173 -0.23 -19.76 8.99
CA THR A 173 0.01 -21.12 9.46
C THR A 173 0.02 -21.15 10.99
N CYS A 174 -0.05 -22.35 11.57
CA CYS A 174 -0.01 -22.56 13.00
C CYS A 174 1.37 -23.07 13.44
N VAL A 175 1.99 -22.40 14.40
CA VAL A 175 3.32 -22.75 14.93
C VAL A 175 3.29 -22.77 16.47
N PRO A 176 4.26 -23.41 17.15
CA PRO A 176 4.41 -23.30 18.60
C PRO A 176 4.57 -21.83 19.05
N ALA A 177 4.00 -21.47 20.20
CA ALA A 177 4.18 -20.14 20.76
C ALA A 177 5.63 -19.96 21.28
N PRO A 178 6.23 -18.77 21.17
CA PRO A 178 7.54 -18.51 21.77
C PRO A 178 7.48 -18.75 23.28
N GLY A 179 8.36 -19.62 23.79
CA GLY A 179 8.38 -20.08 25.19
C GLY A 179 7.69 -21.43 25.45
N SER A 180 7.08 -22.06 24.44
CA SER A 180 6.58 -23.44 24.55
C SER A 180 7.69 -24.51 24.44
N ASP A 181 8.87 -24.11 23.95
CA ASP A 181 10.11 -24.91 23.91
C ASP A 181 11.06 -24.62 25.08
N ASP A 182 10.64 -23.78 26.05
CA ASP A 182 11.43 -23.51 27.25
C ASP A 182 11.08 -24.53 28.35
N PRO A 183 11.94 -25.52 28.66
CA PRO A 183 11.67 -26.51 29.71
C PRO A 183 11.52 -25.86 31.11
N ASP A 184 11.97 -24.62 31.29
CA ASP A 184 11.99 -23.90 32.57
C ASP A 184 10.61 -23.33 33.00
N VAL A 185 9.62 -23.32 32.10
CA VAL A 185 8.26 -22.84 32.42
C VAL A 185 7.41 -23.91 33.12
N LYS A 186 7.82 -25.19 33.06
CA LYS A 186 7.05 -26.29 33.67
C LYS A 186 7.18 -26.37 35.21
N GLU A 187 8.12 -25.66 35.81
CA GLU A 187 8.53 -25.91 37.19
C GLU A 187 8.60 -24.64 38.06
N ARG A 188 7.81 -23.62 37.74
CA ARG A 188 7.60 -22.48 38.65
C ARG A 188 6.31 -22.69 39.46
N PRO A 189 6.38 -23.06 40.76
CA PRO A 189 5.22 -23.03 41.63
C PRO A 189 4.61 -21.64 41.63
N ARG A 190 3.27 -21.54 41.52
CA ARG A 190 2.56 -20.27 41.65
C ARG A 190 2.71 -19.80 43.10
N ASP A 191 3.48 -18.74 43.30
CA ASP A 191 3.61 -18.07 44.59
C ASP A 191 2.29 -17.37 44.94
N PRO A 192 1.57 -17.76 46.02
CA PRO A 192 0.27 -17.18 46.36
C PRO A 192 0.33 -15.73 46.87
N GLN A 193 1.53 -15.16 47.06
CA GLN A 193 1.70 -13.93 47.83
C GLN A 193 1.70 -12.63 46.98
N ARG A 194 0.98 -12.59 45.85
CA ARG A 194 0.89 -11.38 45.02
C ARG A 194 -0.55 -10.89 44.78
N ASP A 195 -1.34 -10.82 45.84
CA ASP A 195 -2.56 -10.02 45.87
C ASP A 195 -2.48 -8.97 46.99
N PRO A 196 -2.23 -7.68 46.67
CA PRO A 196 -2.26 -6.61 47.65
C PRO A 196 -3.69 -6.11 47.81
N ALA A 197 -4.59 -6.92 48.37
CA ALA A 197 -5.96 -6.50 48.65
C ALA A 197 -6.64 -7.31 49.76
N ARG A 198 -6.05 -7.37 50.95
CA ARG A 198 -6.85 -7.51 52.19
C ARG A 198 -6.05 -7.08 53.42
N ALA A 199 -6.17 -5.81 53.80
CA ALA A 199 -5.79 -5.37 55.13
C ALA A 199 -6.76 -5.97 56.17
N PRO A 200 -6.29 -6.42 57.35
CA PRO A 200 -7.17 -6.74 58.47
C PRO A 200 -7.58 -5.43 59.16
N GLY A 201 -8.88 -5.18 59.23
CA GLY A 201 -9.46 -4.13 60.05
C GLY A 201 -9.41 -4.53 61.52
N SER A 202 -8.80 -3.67 62.33
CA SER A 202 -8.81 -3.67 63.78
C SER A 202 -10.15 -3.19 64.35
N SER A 203 -10.79 -3.98 65.20
CA SER A 203 -11.57 -3.60 66.38
C SER A 203 -11.96 -4.86 67.16
#